data_AF-A0A2D3UTC0-F1
#
_entry.id   AF-A0A2D3UTC0-F1
#
_cell.length_a   1.000
_cell.length_b   1.000
_cell.length_c   1.000
_cell.angle_alpha   90.00
_cell.angle_beta   90.00
_cell.angle_gamma   90.00
#
_symmetry.space_group_name_H-M   'P 1'
#
loop_
_entity.id
_entity.type
_entity.pdbx_description
1 polymer ?
#
loop_
_entity_poly.entity_id
_entity_poly.type
_entity_poly.pdbx_seq_one_letter_code
_entity_poly.pdbx_strand_id
1 'polypeptide(L)'
;MSDVRLISEWMGENNETRAYYALDREMLTAHREERDAHAENIARSLLEHANIPLLIRARACMVIGCSNAPDHLDMAKEAVRIAELGRSRCVSPGDFENQLVADCREVCRGAQAFWDANHQGTAG
;
A
#
# COMPACT_ATOMS: atom_id res chain seq x y z
N MET A 1 14.02 13.00 -36.58
CA MET A 1 13.37 11.78 -36.05
C MET A 1 13.58 11.70 -34.54
N SER A 2 13.01 12.64 -33.76
CA SER A 2 13.17 12.65 -32.29
C SER A 2 11.90 12.94 -31.49
N ASP A 3 10.83 13.52 -32.04
CA ASP A 3 9.69 13.93 -31.20
C ASP A 3 8.67 12.81 -30.92
N VAL A 4 8.49 11.84 -31.81
CA VAL A 4 7.44 10.81 -31.65
C VAL A 4 7.77 9.83 -30.52
N ARG A 5 9.06 9.54 -30.27
CA ARG A 5 9.48 8.65 -29.16
C ARG A 5 9.29 9.31 -27.80
N LEU A 6 9.68 10.58 -27.68
CA LEU A 6 9.49 11.38 -26.47
C LEU A 6 8.02 11.51 -26.08
N ILE A 7 7.13 11.77 -27.04
CA ILE A 7 5.68 11.90 -26.78
C ILE A 7 5.05 10.55 -26.40
N SER A 8 5.49 9.44 -27.03
CA SER A 8 5.03 8.08 -26.71
C SER A 8 5.45 7.65 -25.30
N GLU A 9 6.69 7.94 -24.89
CA GLU A 9 7.19 7.65 -23.54
C GLU A 9 6.47 8.50 -22.49
N TRP A 10 6.28 9.80 -22.74
CA TRP A 10 5.54 10.69 -21.83
C TRP A 10 4.05 10.35 -21.70
N MET A 11 3.41 9.87 -22.78
CA MET A 11 2.02 9.39 -22.72
C MET A 11 1.91 8.00 -22.05
N GLY A 12 2.93 7.15 -22.20
CA GLY A 12 3.01 5.84 -21.54
C GLY A 12 3.12 5.95 -20.02
N GLU A 13 4.02 6.80 -19.52
CA GLU A 13 4.19 7.08 -18.08
C GLU A 13 2.92 7.68 -17.46
N ASN A 14 2.22 8.53 -18.20
CA ASN A 14 0.94 9.10 -17.76
C ASN A 14 -0.19 8.06 -17.74
N ASN A 15 -0.24 7.12 -18.69
CA ASN A 15 -1.28 6.10 -18.73
C ASN A 15 -1.10 5.07 -17.61
N GLU A 16 0.14 4.65 -17.37
CA GLU A 16 0.48 3.70 -16.31
C GLU A 16 0.20 4.30 -14.92
N THR A 17 0.65 5.54 -14.69
CA THR A 17 0.37 6.26 -13.44
C THR A 17 -1.14 6.39 -13.20
N ARG A 18 -1.93 6.71 -14.23
CA ARG A 18 -3.39 6.77 -14.13
C ARG A 18 -4.01 5.41 -13.82
N ALA A 19 -3.50 4.34 -14.40
CA ALA A 19 -3.94 2.98 -14.10
C ALA A 19 -3.71 2.61 -12.63
N TYR A 20 -2.55 2.98 -12.06
CA TYR A 20 -2.28 2.76 -10.64
C TYR A 20 -3.25 3.50 -9.72
N TYR A 21 -3.56 4.77 -10.00
CA TYR A 21 -4.56 5.50 -9.22
C TYR A 21 -5.98 4.93 -9.36
N ALA A 22 -6.33 4.38 -10.52
CA ALA A 22 -7.61 3.70 -10.72
C ALA A 22 -7.71 2.43 -9.87
N LEU A 23 -6.67 1.58 -9.91
CA LEU A 23 -6.58 0.36 -9.10
C LEU A 23 -6.55 0.67 -7.60
N ASP A 24 -5.80 1.68 -7.19
CA ASP A 24 -5.76 2.14 -5.79
C ASP A 24 -7.15 2.58 -5.29
N ARG A 25 -7.89 3.33 -6.10
CA ARG A 25 -9.27 3.71 -5.77
C ARG A 25 -10.19 2.49 -5.69
N GLU A 26 -10.05 1.54 -6.62
CA GLU A 26 -10.82 0.31 -6.61
C GLU A 26 -10.53 -0.54 -5.37
N MET A 27 -9.26 -0.69 -5.01
CA MET A 27 -8.79 -1.38 -3.81
C MET A 27 -9.42 -0.80 -2.55
N LEU A 28 -9.35 0.53 -2.37
CA LEU A 28 -9.91 1.20 -1.21
C LEU A 28 -11.45 1.11 -1.17
N THR A 29 -12.10 1.16 -2.34
CA THR A 29 -13.55 0.96 -2.43
C THR A 29 -13.93 -0.46 -2.03
N ALA A 30 -13.20 -1.47 -2.53
CA ALA A 30 -13.43 -2.86 -2.19
C ALA A 30 -13.23 -3.13 -0.69
N HIS A 31 -12.18 -2.58 -0.09
CA HIS A 31 -11.95 -2.73 1.34
C HIS A 31 -13.06 -2.07 2.17
N ARG A 32 -13.53 -0.87 1.76
CA ARG A 32 -14.64 -0.18 2.42
C ARG A 32 -15.97 -0.94 2.33
N GLU A 33 -16.16 -1.69 1.24
CA GLU A 33 -17.33 -2.53 1.00
C GLU A 33 -17.17 -3.96 1.57
N GLU A 34 -16.16 -4.20 2.41
CA GLU A 34 -15.86 -5.50 3.04
C GLU A 34 -15.61 -6.63 2.00
N ARG A 35 -15.19 -6.26 0.79
CA ARG A 35 -14.77 -7.20 -0.27
C ARG A 35 -13.28 -7.51 -0.13
N ASP A 36 -12.86 -7.98 1.03
CA ASP A 36 -11.46 -8.07 1.43
C ASP A 36 -10.60 -8.91 0.49
N ALA A 37 -11.12 -10.05 0.01
CA ALA A 37 -10.40 -10.87 -0.96
C ALA A 37 -10.11 -10.12 -2.28
N HIS A 38 -11.04 -9.28 -2.72
CA HIS A 38 -10.84 -8.46 -3.92
C HIS A 38 -9.86 -7.32 -3.67
N ALA A 39 -9.97 -6.65 -2.51
CA ALA A 39 -9.03 -5.61 -2.10
C ALA A 39 -7.59 -6.17 -1.99
N GLU A 40 -7.43 -7.34 -1.38
CA GLU A 40 -6.13 -8.02 -1.27
C GLU A 40 -5.57 -8.39 -2.65
N ASN A 41 -6.39 -8.94 -3.55
CA ASN A 41 -5.94 -9.27 -4.90
C ASN A 41 -5.42 -8.03 -5.64
N ILE A 42 -6.13 -6.90 -5.57
CA ILE A 42 -5.66 -5.65 -6.19
C ILE A 42 -4.37 -5.16 -5.51
N ALA A 43 -4.30 -5.21 -4.18
CA ALA A 43 -3.10 -4.82 -3.44
C ALA A 43 -1.88 -5.62 -3.89
N ARG A 44 -2.02 -6.95 -4.03
CA ARG A 44 -0.94 -7.82 -4.52
C ARG A 44 -0.54 -7.48 -5.95
N SER A 45 -1.51 -7.28 -6.86
CA SER A 45 -1.21 -6.85 -8.23
C SER A 45 -0.47 -5.52 -8.26
N LEU A 46 -0.84 -4.53 -7.44
CA LEU A 46 -0.11 -3.26 -7.34
C LEU A 46 1.33 -3.47 -6.88
N LEU A 47 1.57 -4.35 -5.91
CA LEU A 47 2.90 -4.62 -5.36
C LEU A 47 3.85 -5.34 -6.33
N GLU A 48 3.35 -5.98 -7.38
CA GLU A 48 4.18 -6.56 -8.46
C GLU A 48 4.90 -5.48 -9.29
N HIS A 49 4.43 -4.23 -9.24
CA HIS A 49 5.00 -3.13 -10.01
C HIS A 49 6.09 -2.39 -9.23
N ALA A 50 7.33 -2.47 -9.71
CA ALA A 50 8.49 -1.87 -9.04
C ALA A 50 8.45 -0.34 -8.94
N ASN A 51 7.70 0.34 -9.82
CA ASN A 51 7.67 1.81 -9.93
C ASN A 51 6.38 2.46 -9.42
N ILE A 52 5.51 1.72 -8.71
CA ILE A 52 4.28 2.34 -8.19
C ILE A 52 4.58 3.49 -7.21
N PRO A 53 3.75 4.55 -7.22
CA PRO A 53 3.87 5.64 -6.26
C PRO A 53 3.91 5.14 -4.80
N LEU A 54 4.80 5.71 -3.98
CA LEU A 54 5.00 5.29 -2.59
C LEU A 54 3.71 5.31 -1.76
N LEU A 55 2.85 6.30 -2.02
CA LEU A 55 1.54 6.41 -1.39
C LEU A 55 0.66 5.18 -1.67
N ILE A 56 0.59 4.78 -2.94
CA ILE A 56 -0.19 3.60 -3.36
C ILE A 56 0.43 2.34 -2.77
N ARG A 57 1.77 2.24 -2.78
CA ARG A 57 2.47 1.11 -2.18
C ARG A 57 2.20 0.96 -0.69
N ALA A 58 2.26 2.06 0.07
CA ALA A 58 1.94 2.05 1.49
C ALA A 58 0.52 1.56 1.75
N ARG A 59 -0.47 2.04 0.98
CA ARG A 59 -1.87 1.60 1.13
C ARG A 59 -2.07 0.14 0.74
N ALA A 60 -1.43 -0.34 -0.33
CA ALA A 60 -1.49 -1.75 -0.71
C ALA A 60 -0.92 -2.65 0.39
N CYS A 61 0.24 -2.32 0.94
CA CYS A 61 0.81 -3.03 2.10
C CYS A 61 -0.13 -2.96 3.32
N MET A 62 -0.74 -1.80 3.58
CA MET A 62 -1.68 -1.61 4.69
C MET A 62 -2.92 -2.49 4.55
N VAL A 63 -3.50 -2.59 3.34
CA VAL A 63 -4.66 -3.47 3.06
C VAL A 63 -4.33 -4.93 3.35
N ILE A 64 -3.16 -5.42 2.93
CA ILE A 64 -2.72 -6.78 3.27
C ILE A 64 -2.45 -6.90 4.78
N GLY A 65 -1.93 -5.84 5.42
CA GLY A 65 -1.75 -5.79 6.86
C GLY A 65 -3.03 -5.90 7.69
N CYS A 66 -4.18 -5.53 7.11
CA CYS A 66 -5.50 -5.71 7.69
C CYS A 66 -6.11 -7.10 7.44
N SER A 67 -5.48 -7.94 6.61
CA SER A 67 -6.05 -9.24 6.22
C SER A 67 -5.53 -10.39 7.12
N ASN A 68 -6.06 -11.59 6.89
CA ASN A 68 -5.59 -12.83 7.53
C ASN A 68 -4.49 -13.53 6.72
N ALA A 69 -3.85 -12.84 5.76
CA ALA A 69 -2.81 -13.41 4.94
C ALA A 69 -1.58 -13.83 5.79
N PRO A 70 -0.83 -14.88 5.41
CA PRO A 70 0.33 -15.33 6.19
C PRO A 70 1.40 -14.25 6.39
N ASP A 71 1.52 -13.32 5.44
CA ASP A 71 2.46 -12.21 5.41
C ASP A 71 1.90 -10.90 5.99
N HIS A 72 0.71 -10.92 6.61
CA HIS A 72 0.01 -9.72 7.08
C HIS A 72 0.89 -8.84 7.99
N LEU A 73 1.65 -9.43 8.93
CA LEU A 73 2.49 -8.67 9.86
C LEU A 73 3.66 -7.99 9.14
N ASP A 74 4.30 -8.69 8.21
CA ASP A 74 5.42 -8.15 7.44
C ASP A 74 4.95 -7.04 6.52
N MET A 75 3.78 -7.20 5.89
CA MET A 75 3.15 -6.15 5.08
C MET A 75 2.74 -4.94 5.91
N ALA A 76 2.22 -5.13 7.12
CA ALA A 76 1.88 -4.01 8.00
C ALA A 76 3.11 -3.21 8.44
N LYS A 77 4.23 -3.89 8.74
CA LYS A 77 5.53 -3.24 9.02
C LYS A 77 6.06 -2.49 7.81
N GLU A 78 5.95 -3.10 6.63
CA GLU A 78 6.37 -2.48 5.38
C GLU A 78 5.53 -1.24 5.03
N ALA A 79 4.22 -1.28 5.31
CA ALA A 79 3.33 -0.13 5.14
C ALA A 79 3.82 1.08 5.93
N VAL A 80 4.19 0.89 7.21
CA VAL A 80 4.75 1.94 8.07
C VAL A 80 6.05 2.49 7.46
N ARG A 81 6.98 1.60 7.10
CA ARG A 81 8.29 1.99 6.54
C ARG A 81 8.13 2.85 5.28
N ILE A 82 7.22 2.45 4.39
CA ILE A 82 6.98 3.17 3.13
C ILE A 82 6.25 4.49 3.37
N ALA A 83 5.24 4.52 4.25
CA ALA A 83 4.53 5.74 4.59
C ALA A 83 5.48 6.79 5.19
N GLU A 84 6.37 6.38 6.09
CA GLU A 84 7.40 7.25 6.68
C GLU A 84 8.41 7.73 5.63
N LEU A 85 8.85 6.85 4.72
CA LEU A 85 9.70 7.23 3.60
C LEU A 85 9.01 8.25 2.69
N GLY A 86 7.75 8.03 2.33
CA GLY A 86 6.94 8.96 1.54
C GLY A 86 6.84 10.32 2.22
N ARG A 87 6.48 10.34 3.51
CA ARG A 87 6.41 11.56 4.32
C ARG A 87 7.74 12.31 4.37
N SER A 88 8.86 11.61 4.54
CA SER A 88 10.20 12.23 4.59
C SER A 88 10.65 12.87 3.27
N ARG A 89 10.06 12.44 2.15
CA ARG A 89 10.34 13.00 0.81
C ARG A 89 9.50 14.24 0.50
N CYS A 90 8.49 14.56 1.32
CA CYS A 90 7.68 15.77 1.18
C CYS A 90 8.41 16.98 1.80
N VAL A 91 8.51 18.07 1.04
CA VAL A 91 9.10 19.33 1.52
C VAL A 91 8.31 19.92 2.69
N SER A 92 6.99 19.77 2.66
CA SER A 92 6.08 20.17 3.72
C SER A 92 4.93 19.15 3.82
N PRO A 93 5.06 18.10 4.64
CA PRO A 93 4.02 17.09 4.81
C PRO A 93 2.74 17.71 5.37
N GLY A 94 1.59 17.41 4.76
CA GLY A 94 0.29 17.86 5.21
C GLY A 94 -0.43 16.82 6.07
N ASP A 95 -1.69 17.09 6.36
CA ASP A 95 -2.55 16.19 7.15
C ASP A 95 -2.68 14.81 6.50
N PHE A 96 -2.71 14.76 5.17
CA PHE A 96 -2.85 13.52 4.42
C PHE A 96 -1.67 12.56 4.65
N GLU A 97 -0.42 13.03 4.51
CA GLU A 97 0.75 12.17 4.75
C GLU A 97 0.88 11.79 6.23
N ASN A 98 0.54 12.71 7.14
CA ASN A 98 0.56 12.44 8.57
C ASN A 98 -0.49 11.39 8.96
N GLN A 99 -1.70 11.47 8.39
CA GLN A 99 -2.77 10.52 8.63
C GLN A 99 -2.41 9.13 8.10
N LEU A 100 -1.85 9.03 6.89
CA LEU A 100 -1.41 7.74 6.34
C LEU A 100 -0.41 7.03 7.25
N VAL A 101 0.57 7.77 7.79
CA VAL A 101 1.54 7.20 8.74
C VAL A 101 0.84 6.74 10.02
N ALA A 102 -0.13 7.50 10.53
CA ALA A 102 -0.90 7.13 11.71
C ALA A 102 -1.71 5.84 11.47
N ASP A 103 -2.42 5.77 10.34
CA ASP A 103 -3.23 4.61 9.93
C ASP A 103 -2.35 3.36 9.79
N CYS A 104 -1.22 3.47 9.08
CA CYS A 104 -0.28 2.36 8.91
C CYS A 104 0.25 1.84 10.26
N ARG A 105 0.53 2.75 11.22
CA ARG A 105 0.99 2.37 12.56
C ARG A 105 -0.11 1.70 13.37
N GLU A 106 -1.36 2.14 13.21
CA GLU A 106 -2.51 1.49 13.85
C GLU A 106 -2.68 0.06 13.35
N VAL A 107 -2.68 -0.14 12.03
CA VAL A 107 -2.75 -1.47 11.41
C VAL A 107 -1.58 -2.34 11.86
N CYS A 108 -0.36 -1.82 11.87
CA CYS A 108 0.82 -2.57 12.33
C CYS A 108 0.70 -3.00 13.80
N ARG A 109 0.13 -2.18 14.68
CA ARG A 109 -0.12 -2.58 16.07
C ARG A 109 -1.17 -3.68 16.17
N GLY A 110 -2.26 -3.58 15.40
CA GLY A 110 -3.28 -4.62 15.33
C GLY A 110 -2.73 -5.96 14.83
N ALA A 111 -1.97 -5.92 13.72
CA ALA A 111 -1.30 -7.09 13.16
C ALA A 111 -0.31 -7.72 14.15
N GLN A 112 0.47 -6.92 14.86
CA GLN A 112 1.41 -7.43 15.87
C GLN A 112 0.67 -8.11 17.03
N ALA A 113 -0.39 -7.49 17.55
CA ALA A 113 -1.19 -8.07 18.62
C ALA A 113 -1.84 -9.40 18.21
N PHE A 114 -2.37 -9.47 16.98
CA PHE A 114 -2.91 -10.72 16.42
C PHE A 114 -1.82 -11.80 16.28
N TRP A 115 -0.64 -11.42 15.78
CA TRP A 115 0.47 -12.36 15.63
C TRP A 115 0.92 -12.90 17.00
N ASP A 116 1.09 -12.02 17.98
CA ASP A 116 1.49 -12.36 19.35
C ASP A 116 0.49 -13.34 19.99
N ALA A 117 -0.82 -13.08 19.86
CA ALA A 117 -1.86 -13.95 20.41
C ALA A 117 -1.83 -15.37 19.82
N ASN A 118 -1.48 -15.50 18.53
CA ASN A 118 -1.45 -16.79 17.83
C ASN A 118 -0.11 -17.53 17.96
N HIS A 119 0.98 -16.84 18.33
CA HIS A 119 2.32 -17.44 18.40
C HIS A 119 2.86 -17.57 19.83
N GLN A 120 2.24 -16.96 20.84
CA GLN A 120 2.61 -17.14 22.25
C GLN A 120 2.04 -18.42 22.88
N GLY A 121 1.21 -19.19 22.17
CA GLY A 121 0.64 -20.47 22.64
C GLY A 121 1.49 -21.71 22.37
N THR A 122 2.65 -21.60 21.72
CA THR A 122 3.51 -22.74 21.33
C THR A 122 4.74 -22.94 22.23
N ALA A 123 4.88 -22.14 23.29
CA ALA A 123 5.87 -22.34 24.35
C ALA A 123 5.21 -23.01 25.57
N GLY A 124 4.86 -24.29 25.44
CA GLY A 124 4.34 -25.14 26.50
C GLY A 124 4.96 -26.52 26.44
#